data_AF-A0A5K0V5W2-F1
#
_entry.id   AF-A0A5K0V5W2-F1
#
_cell.length_a   1.000
_cell.length_b   1.000
_cell.length_c   1.000
_cell.angle_alpha   90.00
_cell.angle_beta   90.00
_cell.angle_gamma   90.00
#
_symmetry.space_group_name_H-M   'P 1'
#
loop_
_entity.id
_entity.type
_entity.pdbx_description
1 polymer ?
#
loop_
_entity_poly.entity_id
_entity_poly.type
_entity_poly.pdbx_seq_one_letter_code
_entity_poly.pdbx_strand_id
1 'polypeptide(L)'
;MGSFLESTDGVVEEIMRIHRSLPVRPGLDEVEAAMAVVRNVDKEEQMRLEAISKQRKGQEVPEELFFVLQEMQRNLVFLQSKQQKREALAVLDLERSHILFDDLVQRASRCLPNSADRGGGGSTGASSTQAVSPLDVVAMGVASSSSSSSIPSVRTNNISSGKTSISGRSELLFQTRDDSFVKTAKSSPFVDGIVSVEAPTLRNSALTIQPPS
;
A
#
# COMPACT_ATOMS: atom_id res chain seq x y z
N MET A 1 -34.28 -3.33 18.60
CA MET A 1 -33.30 -2.25 18.42
C MET A 1 -33.18 -1.51 19.74
N GLY A 2 -32.05 -1.66 20.47
CA GLY A 2 -31.57 -0.60 21.37
C GLY A 2 -31.79 -0.67 22.89
N SER A 3 -31.98 -1.81 23.55
CA SER A 3 -32.06 -1.84 25.04
C SER A 3 -30.76 -1.38 25.73
N PHE A 4 -29.61 -1.53 25.07
CA PHE A 4 -28.32 -1.09 25.59
C PHE A 4 -28.19 0.45 25.69
N LEU A 5 -29.09 1.22 25.06
CA LEU A 5 -29.10 2.69 25.12
C LEU A 5 -29.81 3.23 26.37
N GLU A 6 -30.47 2.36 27.16
CA GLU A 6 -31.24 2.76 28.33
C GLU A 6 -30.37 2.99 29.58
N SER A 7 -29.10 2.56 29.55
CA SER A 7 -28.15 2.70 30.66
C SER A 7 -26.74 3.00 30.16
N THR A 8 -25.97 3.79 30.93
CA THR A 8 -24.55 4.05 30.66
C THR A 8 -23.75 2.75 30.56
N ASP A 9 -24.03 1.79 31.43
CA ASP A 9 -23.34 0.49 31.44
C ASP A 9 -23.60 -0.30 30.15
N GLY A 10 -24.85 -0.27 29.65
CA GLY A 10 -25.21 -0.88 28.38
C GLY A 10 -24.49 -0.24 27.18
N VAL A 11 -24.34 1.09 27.18
CA VAL A 11 -23.58 1.80 26.14
C VAL A 11 -22.09 1.44 26.21
N VAL A 12 -21.51 1.36 27.40
CA VAL A 12 -20.11 0.96 27.59
C VAL A 12 -19.89 -0.49 27.13
N GLU A 13 -20.79 -1.40 27.48
CA GLU A 13 -20.72 -2.79 27.03
C GLU A 13 -20.76 -2.88 25.51
N GLU A 14 -21.63 -2.11 24.85
CA GLU A 14 -21.74 -2.07 23.39
C GLU A 14 -20.47 -1.49 22.74
N ILE A 15 -19.91 -0.40 23.28
CA ILE A 15 -18.64 0.17 22.82
C ILE A 15 -17.53 -0.87 22.89
N MET A 16 -17.42 -1.57 24.03
CA MET A 16 -16.41 -2.61 24.23
C MET A 16 -16.67 -3.84 23.36
N ARG A 17 -17.94 -4.17 23.07
CA ARG A 17 -18.31 -5.25 22.13
C ARG A 17 -17.82 -4.93 20.72
N ILE A 18 -17.99 -3.69 20.27
CA ILE A 18 -17.48 -3.23 18.96
C ILE A 18 -15.94 -3.27 18.94
N HIS A 19 -15.27 -2.74 19.97
CA HIS A 19 -13.80 -2.74 20.05
C HIS A 19 -13.22 -4.17 20.01
N ARG A 20 -13.84 -5.12 20.73
CA ARG A 20 -13.46 -6.54 20.72
C ARG A 20 -13.77 -7.28 19.42
N SER A 21 -14.61 -6.72 18.55
CA SER A 21 -14.95 -7.34 17.25
C SER A 21 -13.94 -7.04 16.14
N LEU A 22 -12.98 -6.14 16.41
CA LEU A 22 -11.90 -5.84 15.47
C LEU A 22 -11.02 -7.07 15.23
N PRO A 23 -10.41 -7.19 14.04
CA PRO A 23 -9.35 -8.17 13.80
C PRO A 23 -8.21 -8.02 14.82
N VAL A 24 -7.39 -9.06 14.93
CA VAL A 24 -6.21 -9.03 15.81
C VAL A 24 -5.32 -7.88 15.37
N ARG A 25 -4.88 -7.09 16.37
CA ARG A 25 -3.99 -5.96 16.11
C ARG A 25 -2.64 -6.47 15.59
N PRO A 26 -2.12 -5.89 14.49
CA PRO A 26 -0.79 -6.25 13.99
C PRO A 26 0.28 -5.89 15.02
N GLY A 27 1.35 -6.69 15.06
CA GLY A 27 2.51 -6.41 15.92
C GLY A 27 3.28 -5.16 15.47
N LEU A 28 4.04 -4.54 16.38
CA LEU A 28 4.88 -3.39 16.03
C LEU A 28 5.90 -3.74 14.93
N ASP A 29 6.53 -4.91 15.05
CA ASP A 29 7.50 -5.41 14.07
C ASP A 29 6.84 -5.62 12.70
N GLU A 30 5.59 -6.07 12.66
CA GLU A 30 4.82 -6.26 11.42
C GLU A 30 4.50 -4.92 10.76
N VAL A 31 4.10 -3.92 11.55
CA VAL A 31 3.85 -2.56 11.06
C VAL A 31 5.13 -1.94 10.51
N GLU A 32 6.26 -2.08 11.21
CA GLU A 32 7.55 -1.57 10.75
C GLU A 32 8.00 -2.28 9.46
N ALA A 33 7.85 -3.61 9.39
CA ALA A 33 8.14 -4.38 8.19
C ALA A 33 7.26 -3.94 7.01
N ALA A 34 5.95 -3.74 7.23
CA ALA A 34 5.03 -3.26 6.21
C ALA A 34 5.44 -1.85 5.70
N MET A 35 5.82 -0.95 6.59
CA MET A 35 6.35 0.38 6.20
C MET A 35 7.63 0.26 5.38
N ALA A 36 8.54 -0.64 5.75
CA ALA A 36 9.77 -0.88 5.01
C ALA A 36 9.49 -1.42 3.61
N VAL A 37 8.55 -2.37 3.47
CA VAL A 37 8.12 -2.90 2.16
C VAL A 37 7.58 -1.78 1.28
N VAL A 38 6.65 -0.96 1.77
CA VAL A 38 6.09 0.15 0.98
C VAL A 38 7.19 1.08 0.49
N ARG A 39 8.07 1.53 1.39
CA ARG A 39 9.20 2.44 1.06
C ARG A 39 10.17 1.83 0.05
N ASN A 40 10.45 0.53 0.16
CA ASN A 40 11.38 -0.14 -0.74
C ASN A 40 10.77 -0.28 -2.14
N VAL A 41 9.50 -0.69 -2.23
CA VAL A 41 8.82 -0.81 -3.52
C VAL A 41 8.60 0.58 -4.14
N ASP A 42 8.33 1.64 -3.36
CA ASP A 42 8.29 3.02 -3.88
C ASP A 42 9.61 3.44 -4.54
N LYS A 43 10.74 3.14 -3.90
CA LYS A 43 12.07 3.43 -4.46
C LYS A 43 12.33 2.62 -5.72
N GLU A 44 12.00 1.34 -5.72
CA GLU A 44 12.16 0.47 -6.89
C GLU A 44 11.29 0.91 -8.07
N GLU A 45 10.03 1.25 -7.80
CA GLU A 45 9.08 1.81 -8.77
C GLU A 45 9.68 3.06 -9.42
N GLN A 46 10.15 4.01 -8.61
CA GLN A 46 10.75 5.25 -9.09
C GLN A 46 11.97 4.99 -9.97
N MET A 47 12.89 4.12 -9.54
CA MET A 47 14.08 3.76 -10.33
C MET A 47 13.70 3.13 -11.68
N ARG A 48 12.68 2.27 -11.71
CA ARG A 48 12.22 1.63 -12.95
C ARG A 48 11.54 2.63 -13.89
N LEU A 49 10.70 3.51 -13.36
CA LEU A 49 10.05 4.56 -14.15
C LEU A 49 11.07 5.53 -14.76
N GLU A 50 12.12 5.87 -14.01
CA GLU A 50 13.24 6.66 -14.52
C GLU A 50 14.06 5.93 -15.60
N ALA A 51 14.24 4.62 -15.47
CA ALA A 51 14.89 3.83 -16.51
C ALA A 51 14.07 3.85 -17.80
N ILE A 52 12.73 3.73 -17.70
CA ILE A 52 11.83 3.78 -18.86
C ILE A 52 11.86 5.17 -19.52
N SER A 53 11.86 6.25 -18.74
CA SER A 53 11.89 7.62 -19.29
C SER A 53 13.20 7.95 -20.03
N LYS A 54 14.31 7.31 -19.65
CA LYS A 54 15.63 7.49 -20.28
C LYS A 54 15.84 6.64 -21.53
N GLN A 55 14.92 5.73 -21.87
CA GLN A 55 15.03 4.90 -23.06
C GLN A 55 15.06 5.75 -24.34
N ARG A 56 15.84 5.31 -25.32
CA ARG A 56 15.93 5.94 -26.64
C ARG A 56 15.40 4.99 -27.71
N LYS A 57 14.65 5.52 -28.67
CA LYS A 57 14.16 4.76 -29.80
C LYS A 57 15.24 4.58 -30.87
N GLY A 58 15.17 3.49 -31.62
CA GLY A 58 15.97 3.30 -32.84
C GLY A 58 15.48 4.20 -33.98
N GLN A 59 16.33 4.42 -34.98
CA GLN A 59 15.98 5.28 -36.13
C GLN A 59 14.83 4.71 -36.97
N GLU A 60 14.68 3.39 -37.02
CA GLU A 60 13.65 2.69 -37.79
C GLU A 60 12.30 2.56 -37.05
N VAL A 61 12.25 2.88 -35.74
CA VAL A 61 11.04 2.68 -34.93
C VAL A 61 10.11 3.90 -35.04
N PRO A 62 8.85 3.71 -35.47
CA PRO A 62 7.84 4.76 -35.45
C PRO A 62 7.64 5.33 -34.04
N GLU A 63 7.45 6.64 -33.96
CA GLU A 63 7.37 7.36 -32.68
C GLU A 63 6.16 6.92 -31.84
N GLU A 64 4.98 6.81 -32.45
CA GLU A 64 3.76 6.33 -31.81
C GLU A 64 3.95 4.94 -31.18
N LEU A 65 4.59 4.02 -31.91
CA LEU A 65 4.83 2.66 -31.41
C LEU A 65 5.76 2.67 -30.18
N PHE A 66 6.76 3.55 -30.19
CA PHE A 66 7.67 3.71 -29.04
C PHE A 66 6.95 4.31 -27.83
N PHE A 67 6.07 5.29 -28.01
CA PHE A 67 5.28 5.84 -26.92
C PHE A 67 4.33 4.82 -26.32
N VAL A 68 3.64 4.03 -27.14
CA VAL A 68 2.78 2.92 -26.68
C VAL A 68 3.60 1.93 -25.85
N LEU A 69 4.81 1.56 -26.30
CA LEU A 69 5.69 0.67 -25.53
C LEU A 69 6.04 1.25 -24.17
N GLN A 70 6.49 2.51 -24.10
CA GLN A 70 6.82 3.16 -22.83
C GLN A 70 5.61 3.25 -21.90
N GLU A 71 4.43 3.57 -22.43
CA GLU A 71 3.18 3.62 -21.67
C GLU A 71 2.84 2.23 -21.09
N MET A 72 2.90 1.18 -21.90
CA MET A 72 2.69 -0.19 -21.44
C MET A 72 3.68 -0.60 -20.35
N GLN A 73 4.97 -0.26 -20.51
CA GLN A 73 5.99 -0.55 -19.50
C GLN A 73 5.75 0.20 -18.19
N ARG A 74 5.40 1.49 -18.24
CA ARG A 74 5.06 2.27 -17.04
C ARG A 74 3.87 1.67 -16.30
N ASN A 75 2.79 1.35 -17.04
CA ASN A 75 1.60 0.73 -16.48
C ASN A 75 1.90 -0.62 -15.83
N LEU A 76 2.75 -1.45 -16.45
CA LEU A 76 3.17 -2.71 -15.87
C LEU A 76 3.92 -2.51 -14.55
N VAL A 77 4.83 -1.55 -14.47
CA VAL A 77 5.55 -1.21 -13.24
C VAL A 77 4.57 -0.79 -12.14
N PHE A 78 3.61 0.11 -12.44
CA PHE A 78 2.60 0.53 -11.47
C PHE A 78 1.73 -0.64 -10.96
N LEU A 79 1.31 -1.54 -11.87
CA LEU A 79 0.51 -2.71 -11.51
C LEU A 79 1.29 -3.65 -10.57
N GLN A 80 2.57 -3.91 -10.88
CA GLN A 80 3.44 -4.74 -10.05
C GLN A 80 3.66 -4.12 -8.68
N SER A 81 4.02 -2.83 -8.63
CA SER A 81 4.25 -2.13 -7.36
C SER A 81 3.01 -2.08 -6.49
N LYS A 82 1.84 -1.81 -7.08
CA LYS A 82 0.56 -1.84 -6.37
C LYS A 82 0.28 -3.22 -5.78
N GLN A 83 0.54 -4.28 -6.55
CA GLN A 83 0.34 -5.64 -6.07
C GLN A 83 1.30 -6.01 -4.93
N GLN A 84 2.58 -5.63 -5.03
CA GLN A 84 3.58 -5.89 -4.00
C GLN A 84 3.30 -5.13 -2.70
N LYS A 85 2.79 -3.89 -2.78
CA LYS A 85 2.43 -3.09 -1.61
C LYS A 85 1.11 -3.49 -0.96
N ARG A 86 0.25 -4.25 -1.66
CA ARG A 86 -1.15 -4.51 -1.27
C ARG A 86 -1.30 -5.02 0.16
N GLU A 87 -0.52 -6.03 0.54
CA GLU A 87 -0.61 -6.66 1.86
C GLU A 87 -0.01 -5.77 2.95
N ALA A 88 1.12 -5.12 2.66
CA ALA A 88 1.72 -4.15 3.57
C ALA A 88 0.76 -2.98 3.86
N LEU A 89 0.09 -2.43 2.84
CA LEU A 89 -0.91 -1.38 3.01
C LEU A 89 -2.09 -1.85 3.86
N ALA A 90 -2.56 -3.09 3.68
CA ALA A 90 -3.63 -3.64 4.50
C ALA A 90 -3.26 -3.72 5.99
N VAL A 91 -1.99 -4.06 6.32
CA VAL A 91 -1.48 -4.04 7.70
C VAL A 91 -1.49 -2.62 8.27
N LEU A 92 -1.01 -1.63 7.51
CA LEU A 92 -0.98 -0.24 7.94
C LEU A 92 -2.38 0.36 8.12
N ASP A 93 -3.32 -0.01 7.25
CA ASP A 93 -4.73 0.41 7.35
C ASP A 93 -5.41 -0.19 8.58
N LEU A 94 -5.08 -1.43 8.94
CA LEU A 94 -5.57 -2.07 10.15
C LEU A 94 -5.03 -1.38 11.41
N GLU A 95 -3.73 -1.09 11.47
CA GLU A 95 -3.14 -0.34 12.60
C GLU A 95 -3.76 1.05 12.74
N ARG A 96 -3.98 1.76 11.62
CA ARG A 96 -4.68 3.05 11.63
C ARG A 96 -6.11 2.93 12.19
N SER A 97 -6.80 1.84 11.87
CA SER A 97 -8.12 1.57 12.40
C SER A 97 -8.07 1.37 13.92
N HIS A 98 -7.12 0.59 14.42
CA HIS A 98 -6.93 0.43 15.87
C HIS A 98 -6.67 1.76 16.58
N ILE A 99 -5.78 2.59 16.06
CA ILE A 99 -5.50 3.93 16.62
C ILE A 99 -6.79 4.76 16.72
N LEU A 100 -7.64 4.72 15.69
CA LEU A 100 -8.92 5.44 15.69
C LEU A 100 -9.89 4.90 16.73
N PHE A 101 -10.01 3.59 16.87
CA PHE A 101 -10.90 2.98 17.86
C PHE A 101 -10.39 3.17 19.29
N ASP A 102 -9.08 3.15 19.51
CA ASP A 102 -8.47 3.45 20.81
C ASP A 102 -8.77 4.90 21.25
N ASP A 103 -8.68 5.86 20.32
CA ASP A 103 -9.07 7.26 20.60
C ASP A 103 -10.57 7.40 20.91
N LEU A 104 -11.43 6.67 20.21
CA LEU A 104 -12.87 6.65 20.51
C LEU A 104 -13.17 6.06 21.90
N VAL A 105 -12.52 4.96 22.26
CA VAL A 105 -12.64 4.34 23.60
C VAL A 105 -12.13 5.30 24.67
N GLN A 106 -11.00 5.96 24.43
CA GLN A 106 -10.46 6.96 25.35
C GLN A 106 -11.38 8.19 25.47
N ARG A 107 -12.05 8.60 24.39
CA ARG A 107 -13.06 9.66 24.45
C ARG A 107 -14.28 9.21 25.24
N ALA A 108 -14.75 7.99 25.05
CA ALA A 108 -15.87 7.44 25.80
C ALA A 108 -15.58 7.37 27.31
N SER A 109 -14.36 6.99 27.70
CA SER A 109 -13.99 6.92 29.13
C SER A 109 -14.01 8.29 29.81
N ARG A 110 -13.69 9.37 29.09
CA ARG A 110 -13.79 10.76 29.59
C ARG A 110 -15.24 11.22 29.81
N CYS A 111 -16.21 10.56 29.18
CA CYS A 111 -17.63 10.86 29.37
C CYS A 111 -18.22 10.20 30.62
N LEU A 112 -17.50 9.26 31.24
CA LEU A 112 -17.97 8.60 32.46
C LEU A 112 -17.75 9.50 33.68
N PRO A 113 -18.68 9.51 34.65
CA PRO A 113 -18.50 10.26 35.87
C PRO A 113 -17.26 9.73 36.60
N ASN A 114 -16.25 10.59 36.77
CA ASN A 114 -15.09 10.26 37.56
C ASN A 114 -15.59 9.96 38.98
N SER A 115 -15.40 8.74 39.49
CA SER A 115 -15.83 8.37 40.86
C SER A 115 -15.10 9.17 41.97
N ALA A 116 -14.31 10.19 41.61
CA ALA A 116 -13.64 11.11 42.49
C ALA A 116 -14.52 12.27 43.02
N ASP A 117 -15.76 12.43 42.56
CA ASP A 117 -16.64 13.53 43.05
C ASP A 117 -17.83 13.03 43.89
N ARG A 118 -17.51 12.15 44.85
CA ARG A 118 -18.38 11.80 45.98
C ARG A 118 -17.58 11.84 47.28
N GLY A 119 -17.07 13.02 47.62
CA GLY A 119 -16.41 13.27 48.91
C GLY A 119 -15.83 14.68 48.97
N GLY A 120 -16.60 15.62 49.53
CA GLY A 120 -16.24 17.04 49.59
C GLY A 120 -15.05 17.38 50.50
N GLY A 121 -14.60 18.63 50.38
CA GLY A 121 -13.65 19.25 51.30
C GLY A 121 -12.85 20.36 50.63
N GLY A 122 -13.27 21.61 50.83
CA GLY A 122 -12.57 22.76 50.26
C GLY A 122 -11.18 23.00 50.84
N SER A 123 -10.34 23.68 50.07
CA SER A 123 -9.41 24.66 50.63
C SER A 123 -9.02 25.64 49.53
N THR A 124 -9.55 26.85 49.66
CA THR A 124 -8.90 28.10 49.26
C THR A 124 -7.42 28.08 49.66
N GLY A 125 -6.54 28.29 48.69
CA GLY A 125 -5.10 28.47 48.91
C GLY A 125 -4.55 29.38 47.83
N ALA A 126 -4.65 30.68 48.06
CA ALA A 126 -3.96 31.69 47.26
C ALA A 126 -2.44 31.55 47.45
N SER A 127 -1.68 31.70 46.37
CA SER A 127 -0.27 32.10 46.41
C SER A 127 0.10 32.82 45.12
N SER A 128 0.10 34.15 45.20
CA SER A 128 0.97 35.08 44.47
C SER A 128 2.45 34.69 44.71
N THR A 129 3.44 34.84 43.83
CA THR A 129 3.96 36.06 43.16
C THR A 129 5.05 35.69 42.13
N GLN A 130 5.08 36.45 41.04
CA GLN A 130 6.18 36.88 40.14
C GLN A 130 7.60 36.27 40.27
N ALA A 131 8.26 35.99 39.12
CA ALA A 131 9.39 36.81 38.61
C ALA A 131 10.11 36.24 37.35
N VAL A 132 10.30 37.16 36.37
CA VAL A 132 11.38 37.39 35.38
C VAL A 132 11.68 36.46 34.17
N SER A 133 11.58 37.09 32.98
CA SER A 133 11.98 36.74 31.59
C SER A 133 13.53 36.73 31.37
N PRO A 134 14.12 36.64 30.15
CA PRO A 134 13.56 36.55 28.77
C PRO A 134 14.28 35.52 27.86
N LEU A 135 13.88 35.41 26.58
CA LEU A 135 14.79 35.40 25.42
C LEU A 135 13.99 35.58 24.11
N ASP A 136 14.55 36.42 23.26
CA ASP A 136 14.07 36.95 21.99
C ASP A 136 13.58 35.94 20.95
N VAL A 137 12.48 36.27 20.26
CA VAL A 137 12.39 36.02 18.81
C VAL A 137 11.72 37.21 18.12
N VAL A 138 12.49 37.82 17.23
CA VAL A 138 12.20 38.94 16.33
C VAL A 138 10.89 38.79 15.54
N ALA A 139 10.07 39.84 15.57
CA ALA A 139 8.95 40.05 14.66
C ALA A 139 9.44 40.81 13.41
N MET A 140 9.29 40.20 12.23
CA MET A 140 9.35 40.89 10.95
C MET A 140 7.94 40.89 10.35
N GLY A 141 7.33 42.06 10.28
CA GLY A 141 6.05 42.26 9.64
C GLY A 141 6.18 42.24 8.12
N VAL A 142 5.23 41.56 7.47
CA VAL A 142 4.87 41.83 6.08
C VAL A 142 3.34 41.91 5.99
N ALA A 143 2.85 43.11 5.69
CA ALA A 143 1.49 43.34 5.28
C ALA A 143 1.29 42.72 3.89
N SER A 144 0.20 41.97 3.69
CA SER A 144 -0.32 41.66 2.35
C SER A 144 -1.79 41.31 2.43
N SER A 145 -2.58 42.23 1.89
CA SER A 145 -3.94 42.06 1.38
C SER A 145 -4.06 40.82 0.49
N SER A 146 -5.08 39.99 0.71
CA SER A 146 -5.53 39.02 -0.29
C SER A 146 -7.05 38.93 -0.34
N SER A 147 -7.56 39.56 -1.39
CA SER A 147 -8.81 39.29 -2.10
C SER A 147 -9.39 37.89 -1.91
N SER A 148 -10.67 37.84 -1.54
CA SER A 148 -11.53 36.67 -1.68
C SER A 148 -11.73 36.34 -3.16
N SER A 149 -10.97 35.38 -3.69
CA SER A 149 -11.22 34.78 -5.00
C SER A 149 -11.84 33.40 -4.83
N SER A 150 -13.07 33.29 -5.31
CA SER A 150 -13.92 32.10 -5.40
C SER A 150 -13.22 30.95 -6.13
N ILE A 151 -13.22 29.76 -5.52
CA ILE A 151 -12.83 28.51 -6.21
C ILE A 151 -14.07 27.94 -6.91
N PRO A 152 -14.06 27.70 -8.23
CA PRO A 152 -15.13 26.98 -8.90
C PRO A 152 -15.08 25.50 -8.54
N SER A 153 -16.21 24.98 -8.04
CA SER A 153 -16.43 23.53 -7.86
C SER A 153 -16.46 22.83 -9.21
N VAL A 154 -15.54 21.89 -9.43
CA VAL A 154 -15.61 20.93 -10.55
C VAL A 154 -16.77 19.97 -10.27
N ARG A 155 -17.80 20.03 -11.12
CA ARG A 155 -18.88 19.05 -11.18
C ARG A 155 -18.35 17.76 -11.80
N THR A 156 -18.31 16.68 -11.03
CA THR A 156 -18.19 15.32 -11.58
C THR A 156 -19.59 14.82 -11.95
N ASN A 157 -19.84 14.66 -13.26
CA ASN A 157 -21.09 14.10 -13.75
C ASN A 157 -21.22 12.64 -13.34
N ASN A 158 -22.28 12.37 -12.57
CA ASN A 158 -22.73 11.05 -12.16
C ASN A 158 -23.49 10.42 -13.34
N ILE A 159 -22.86 9.49 -14.07
CA ILE A 159 -23.57 8.66 -15.05
C ILE A 159 -24.18 7.46 -14.31
N SER A 160 -25.49 7.59 -14.09
CA SER A 160 -26.41 6.52 -13.76
C SER A 160 -26.42 5.50 -14.90
N SER A 161 -26.27 4.22 -14.57
CA SER A 161 -26.67 3.12 -15.45
C SER A 161 -27.42 2.10 -14.61
N GLY A 162 -28.57 1.71 -15.18
CA GLY A 162 -29.69 1.08 -14.50
C GLY A 162 -29.38 -0.26 -13.87
N LYS A 163 -30.11 -0.50 -12.78
CA LYS A 163 -30.38 -1.79 -12.15
C LYS A 163 -30.65 -2.88 -13.18
N THR A 164 -29.99 -4.03 -13.04
CA THR A 164 -30.72 -5.31 -13.01
C THR A 164 -30.10 -6.19 -11.92
N SER A 165 -30.97 -6.63 -11.01
CA SER A 165 -30.72 -7.61 -9.98
C SER A 165 -30.83 -9.00 -10.59
N ILE A 166 -29.75 -9.78 -10.56
CA ILE A 166 -29.82 -11.23 -10.76
C ILE A 166 -28.92 -11.90 -9.72
N SER A 167 -29.60 -12.53 -8.76
CA SER A 167 -29.07 -13.53 -7.85
C SER A 167 -28.55 -14.72 -8.67
N GLY A 168 -27.31 -15.14 -8.45
CA GLY A 168 -26.78 -16.33 -9.11
C GLY A 168 -25.27 -16.45 -8.95
N ARG A 169 -24.86 -17.28 -7.98
CA ARG A 169 -23.51 -17.87 -7.93
C ARG A 169 -23.19 -18.50 -9.28
N SER A 170 -22.09 -18.10 -9.93
CA SER A 170 -21.25 -19.04 -10.68
C SER A 170 -19.93 -18.41 -11.12
N GLU A 171 -18.87 -19.09 -10.73
CA GLU A 171 -17.59 -19.25 -11.42
C GLU A 171 -16.70 -18.04 -11.74
N LEU A 172 -15.63 -17.98 -10.95
CA LEU A 172 -14.25 -17.76 -11.38
C LEU A 172 -13.99 -18.24 -12.80
N LEU A 173 -14.16 -17.37 -13.79
CA LEU A 173 -13.46 -17.48 -15.05
C LEU A 173 -12.31 -16.48 -15.03
N PHE A 174 -11.16 -16.97 -14.57
CA PHE A 174 -9.87 -16.43 -14.99
C PHE A 174 -9.84 -16.52 -16.52
N GLN A 175 -10.21 -15.45 -17.21
CA GLN A 175 -9.98 -15.31 -18.65
C GLN A 175 -8.46 -15.31 -18.88
N THR A 176 -7.90 -16.50 -19.09
CA THR A 176 -6.58 -16.70 -19.66
C THR A 176 -6.67 -16.26 -21.11
N ARG A 177 -6.09 -15.09 -21.41
CA ARG A 177 -6.05 -14.55 -22.76
C ARG A 177 -4.93 -15.31 -23.51
N ASP A 178 -5.35 -16.03 -24.53
CA ASP A 178 -4.54 -16.89 -25.40
C ASP A 178 -3.58 -16.05 -26.26
N ASP A 179 -2.27 -16.19 -26.03
CA ASP A 179 -1.22 -15.59 -26.88
C ASP A 179 -0.92 -16.53 -28.05
N SER A 180 -1.72 -16.42 -29.12
CA SER A 180 -1.44 -17.07 -30.40
C SER A 180 -0.95 -16.03 -31.42
N PHE A 181 0.35 -15.72 -31.40
CA PHE A 181 1.03 -15.00 -32.49
C PHE A 181 2.42 -15.57 -32.80
N VAL A 182 2.48 -16.72 -33.50
CA VAL A 182 3.49 -16.95 -34.55
C VAL A 182 2.93 -17.91 -35.61
N LYS A 183 2.57 -17.41 -36.78
CA LYS A 183 2.36 -18.21 -38.01
C LYS A 183 3.20 -17.64 -39.14
N THR A 184 4.47 -18.01 -39.17
CA THR A 184 5.35 -18.02 -40.35
C THR A 184 6.40 -19.11 -40.06
N ALA A 185 6.86 -19.99 -40.94
CA ALA A 185 6.62 -20.26 -42.34
C ALA A 185 6.85 -21.77 -42.61
N LYS A 186 6.38 -22.21 -43.78
CA LYS A 186 6.57 -23.51 -44.40
C LYS A 186 8.05 -23.98 -44.36
N SER A 187 8.33 -25.19 -43.87
CA SER A 187 9.52 -25.93 -44.25
C SER A 187 9.22 -27.42 -44.41
N SER A 188 9.45 -27.90 -45.63
CA SER A 188 9.72 -29.29 -46.01
C SER A 188 10.33 -29.23 -47.43
N PRO A 189 10.92 -30.31 -47.99
CA PRO A 189 11.75 -31.37 -47.40
C PRO A 189 13.00 -31.68 -48.28
N PHE A 190 14.06 -32.27 -47.72
CA PHE A 190 15.05 -33.17 -48.40
C PHE A 190 15.91 -33.82 -47.29
N VAL A 191 15.93 -35.15 -47.04
CA VAL A 191 16.61 -36.26 -47.78
C VAL A 191 18.11 -35.93 -47.92
N ASP A 192 19.13 -36.68 -47.49
CA ASP A 192 19.39 -38.12 -47.36
C ASP A 192 20.58 -38.30 -46.38
N GLY A 193 20.76 -39.45 -45.73
CA GLY A 193 21.87 -39.61 -44.78
C GLY A 193 21.94 -40.93 -44.01
N ILE A 194 22.26 -41.98 -44.74
CA ILE A 194 22.51 -43.38 -44.37
C ILE A 194 23.58 -43.59 -43.26
N VAL A 195 23.23 -44.48 -42.30
CA VAL A 195 24.02 -45.55 -41.62
C VAL A 195 25.23 -45.19 -40.72
N SER A 196 24.98 -45.33 -39.41
CA SER A 196 25.66 -46.16 -38.39
C SER A 196 27.12 -46.62 -38.61
N VAL A 197 28.05 -46.18 -37.73
CA VAL A 197 29.26 -46.89 -37.23
C VAL A 197 29.72 -46.15 -35.94
N GLU A 198 29.47 -46.70 -34.76
CA GLU A 198 30.45 -47.38 -33.87
C GLU A 198 31.26 -46.43 -32.94
N ALA A 199 31.05 -46.56 -31.63
CA ALA A 199 31.95 -46.12 -30.55
C ALA A 199 33.04 -47.19 -30.36
N PRO A 200 34.24 -46.95 -29.75
CA PRO A 200 34.30 -46.68 -28.30
C PRO A 200 35.57 -45.94 -27.75
N THR A 201 35.56 -45.71 -26.43
CA THR A 201 36.70 -45.86 -25.50
C THR A 201 37.42 -44.61 -24.94
N LEU A 202 37.09 -44.35 -23.66
CA LEU A 202 37.94 -43.99 -22.50
C LEU A 202 39.04 -42.92 -22.61
N ARG A 203 38.88 -41.87 -21.80
CA ARG A 203 40.01 -41.25 -21.08
C ARG A 203 39.62 -40.90 -19.64
N ASN A 204 39.92 -41.82 -18.73
CA ASN A 204 40.19 -41.51 -17.33
C ASN A 204 41.62 -40.96 -17.24
N SER A 205 41.83 -39.89 -16.47
CA SER A 205 43.07 -39.64 -15.72
C SER A 205 42.86 -38.43 -14.80
N ALA A 206 42.43 -38.70 -13.58
CA ALA A 206 42.70 -37.86 -12.42
C ALA A 206 44.10 -38.22 -11.90
N LEU A 207 44.96 -37.23 -11.68
CA LEU A 207 46.26 -37.42 -11.03
C LEU A 207 46.47 -36.29 -10.02
N THR A 208 46.18 -36.64 -8.78
CA THR A 208 46.56 -35.97 -7.53
C THR A 208 48.02 -36.28 -7.21
N ILE A 209 48.83 -35.26 -6.93
CA ILE A 209 50.12 -35.33 -6.21
C ILE A 209 50.17 -34.07 -5.33
N GLN A 210 49.82 -34.14 -4.04
CA GLN A 210 50.63 -34.40 -2.82
C GLN A 210 51.34 -33.13 -2.24
N PRO A 211 51.23 -32.85 -0.91
CA PRO A 211 51.82 -31.67 -0.24
C PRO A 211 53.11 -32.00 0.54
N PRO A 212 53.86 -30.99 1.04
CA PRO A 212 54.72 -31.10 2.22
C PRO A 212 54.07 -30.34 3.41
N SER A 213 54.19 -30.71 4.69
CA SER A 213 55.28 -31.32 5.43
C SER A 213 54.75 -32.07 6.66
#